data_AF-A0A950RP42-F1
#
_entry.id   AF-A0A950RP42-F1
#
_cell.length_a   1.000
_cell.length_b   1.000
_cell.length_c   1.000
_cell.angle_alpha   90.00
_cell.angle_beta   90.00
_cell.angle_gamma   90.00
#
_symmetry.space_group_name_H-M   'P 1'
#
loop_
_entity.id
_entity.type
_entity.pdbx_description
1 polymer ?
#
loop_
_entity_poly.entity_id
_entity_poly.type
_entity_poly.pdbx_seq_one_letter_code
_entity_poly.pdbx_strand_id
1 'polypeptide(L)'
;MKRLLLVLVLIGAGLTGLAYYLSGSSWPRWLGGHASTKNAEAGYTFASVERGDLTETISATGVLQPRDLIAVGSELPGKVIKLYPEADFNQTVKEGDPLLELDPRNSQDDLNRAKAALQEAHSMVRAAEKSREAAQKNLELKQDLLAKGIGYKKDEEQ
;
A
#
# COMPACT_ATOMS: atom_id res chain seq x y z
N MET A 1 -49.93 97.19 -54.50
CA MET A 1 -49.54 96.11 -53.56
C MET A 1 -50.67 95.75 -52.57
N LYS A 2 -51.90 95.53 -53.04
CA LYS A 2 -53.04 95.10 -52.18
C LYS A 2 -53.82 93.90 -52.74
N ARG A 3 -53.50 93.46 -53.98
CA ARG A 3 -54.13 92.30 -54.64
C ARG A 3 -53.39 90.97 -54.38
N LEU A 4 -52.13 91.03 -53.91
CA LEU A 4 -51.32 89.85 -53.59
C LEU A 4 -51.62 89.27 -52.19
N LEU A 5 -52.07 90.11 -51.25
CA LEU A 5 -52.42 89.68 -49.88
C LEU A 5 -53.76 88.93 -49.80
N LEU A 6 -54.72 89.21 -50.70
CA LEU A 6 -56.02 88.53 -50.71
C LEU A 6 -55.94 87.07 -51.22
N VAL A 7 -54.97 86.75 -52.07
CA VAL A 7 -54.81 85.39 -52.61
C VAL A 7 -54.20 84.43 -51.58
N LEU A 8 -53.32 84.91 -50.69
CA LEU A 8 -52.74 84.09 -49.61
C LEU A 8 -53.73 83.74 -48.51
N VAL A 9 -54.68 84.64 -48.20
CA VAL A 9 -55.71 84.39 -47.18
C VAL A 9 -56.76 83.37 -47.65
N LEU A 10 -57.08 83.34 -48.96
CA LEU A 10 -58.01 82.36 -49.53
C LEU A 10 -57.43 80.94 -49.60
N ILE A 11 -56.11 80.80 -49.77
CA ILE A 11 -55.43 79.49 -49.77
C ILE A 11 -55.31 78.93 -48.34
N GLY A 12 -55.15 79.79 -47.33
CA GLY A 12 -55.12 79.38 -45.92
C GLY A 12 -56.46 78.87 -45.39
N ALA A 13 -57.58 79.44 -45.83
CA ALA A 13 -58.92 79.01 -45.40
C ALA A 13 -59.39 77.70 -46.08
N GLY A 14 -58.86 77.38 -47.26
CA GLY A 14 -59.16 76.11 -47.95
C GLY A 14 -58.51 74.88 -47.29
N LEU A 15 -57.33 75.04 -46.68
CA LEU A 15 -56.59 73.94 -46.06
C LEU A 15 -57.10 73.58 -44.65
N THR A 16 -57.64 74.55 -43.91
CA THR A 16 -58.25 74.29 -42.60
C THR A 16 -59.62 73.62 -42.70
N GLY A 17 -60.40 73.94 -43.74
CA GLY A 17 -61.68 73.28 -44.03
C GLY A 17 -61.54 71.81 -44.46
N LEU A 18 -60.48 71.47 -45.20
CA LEU A 18 -60.24 70.10 -45.68
C LEU A 18 -59.72 69.17 -44.58
N ALA A 19 -58.91 69.68 -43.64
CA ALA A 19 -58.45 68.92 -42.47
C ALA A 19 -59.59 68.60 -41.48
N TYR A 20 -60.58 69.48 -41.38
CA TYR A 20 -61.77 69.26 -40.54
C TYR A 20 -62.73 68.22 -41.15
N TYR A 21 -62.70 68.01 -42.47
CA TYR A 21 -63.58 67.05 -43.16
C TYR A 21 -63.00 65.63 -43.24
N LEU A 22 -61.67 65.46 -43.22
CA LEU A 22 -61.02 64.14 -43.24
C LEU A 22 -60.74 63.52 -41.86
N SER A 23 -60.82 64.29 -40.77
CA SER A 23 -60.73 63.77 -39.40
C SER A 23 -62.10 63.36 -38.90
N GLY A 24 -62.51 62.14 -39.25
CA GLY A 24 -63.73 61.49 -38.76
C GLY A 24 -63.96 61.76 -37.28
N SER A 25 -65.13 62.34 -36.98
CA SER A 25 -65.60 62.64 -35.63
C SER A 25 -65.94 61.35 -34.89
N SER A 26 -64.91 60.65 -34.40
CA SER A 26 -65.00 59.61 -33.37
C SER A 26 -64.06 59.96 -32.22
N TRP A 27 -64.61 60.62 -31.20
CA TRP A 27 -63.91 60.92 -29.94
C TRP A 27 -63.46 59.64 -29.21
N PRO A 28 -62.19 59.54 -28.74
CA PRO A 28 -61.81 58.49 -27.81
C PRO A 28 -62.20 58.88 -26.38
N ARG A 29 -63.30 58.28 -25.95
CA ARG A 29 -63.68 58.05 -24.55
C ARG A 29 -62.57 57.24 -23.87
N TRP A 30 -62.20 57.61 -22.63
CA TRP A 30 -61.51 56.76 -21.64
C TRP A 30 -59.97 56.81 -21.59
N LEU A 31 -59.44 57.61 -20.64
CA LEU A 31 -58.20 57.28 -19.94
C LEU A 31 -58.46 56.01 -19.13
N GLY A 32 -57.97 54.87 -19.61
CA GLY A 32 -57.91 53.67 -18.80
C GLY A 32 -57.05 52.58 -19.45
N GLY A 33 -56.29 51.93 -18.57
CA GLY A 33 -55.01 51.29 -18.87
C GLY A 33 -55.04 50.20 -19.92
N HIS A 34 -53.88 50.02 -20.55
CA HIS A 34 -53.53 48.78 -21.23
C HIS A 34 -52.23 48.26 -20.59
N ALA A 35 -52.41 47.52 -19.49
CA ALA A 35 -51.45 46.53 -19.08
C ALA A 35 -51.49 45.40 -20.12
N SER A 36 -50.53 45.41 -21.04
CA SER A 36 -50.27 44.25 -21.90
C SER A 36 -49.31 43.31 -21.19
N THR A 37 -49.88 42.45 -20.34
CA THR A 37 -49.28 41.17 -19.96
C THR A 37 -49.43 40.22 -21.14
N LYS A 38 -48.36 40.02 -21.92
CA LYS A 38 -48.24 38.84 -22.79
C LYS A 38 -47.25 37.87 -22.15
N ASN A 39 -47.85 36.88 -21.51
CA ASN A 39 -47.25 35.66 -21.00
C ASN A 39 -46.23 35.09 -21.99
N ALA A 40 -45.01 34.83 -21.51
CA ALA A 40 -44.09 33.94 -22.19
C ALA A 40 -44.71 32.53 -22.14
N GLU A 41 -45.28 32.08 -23.26
CA GLU A 41 -45.66 30.69 -23.45
C GLU A 41 -44.40 29.82 -23.33
N ALA A 42 -44.31 29.09 -22.23
CA ALA A 42 -43.28 28.08 -22.04
C ALA A 42 -43.59 26.90 -22.99
N GLY A 43 -42.82 26.77 -24.07
CA GLY A 43 -42.88 25.60 -24.95
C GLY A 43 -42.32 24.36 -24.25
N TYR A 44 -43.00 23.22 -24.41
CA TYR A 44 -42.58 21.92 -23.86
C TYR A 44 -41.94 21.04 -24.93
N THR A 45 -40.83 20.39 -24.59
CA THR A 45 -40.18 19.39 -25.43
C THR A 45 -40.54 18.00 -24.91
N PHE A 46 -41.08 17.15 -25.79
CA PHE A 46 -41.43 15.75 -25.49
C PHE A 46 -40.39 14.79 -26.09
N ALA A 47 -40.14 13.66 -25.42
CA ALA A 47 -39.28 12.58 -25.91
C ALA A 47 -40.00 11.21 -25.78
N SER A 48 -39.68 10.27 -26.68
CA SER A 48 -40.22 8.90 -26.67
C SER A 48 -39.59 8.08 -25.54
N VAL A 49 -40.39 7.26 -24.85
CA VAL A 49 -39.91 6.40 -23.76
C VAL A 49 -39.37 5.09 -24.35
N GLU A 50 -38.10 4.80 -24.09
CA GLU A 50 -37.46 3.55 -24.45
C GLU A 50 -37.15 2.74 -23.18
N ARG A 51 -37.28 1.41 -23.26
CA ARG A 51 -36.87 0.51 -22.18
C ARG A 51 -35.47 0.01 -22.47
N GLY A 52 -34.58 0.18 -21.50
CA GLY A 52 -33.21 -0.33 -21.53
C GLY A 52 -32.64 -0.38 -20.12
N ASP A 53 -31.44 -0.93 -20.00
CA ASP A 53 -30.76 -1.03 -18.71
C ASP A 53 -30.18 0.33 -18.32
N LEU A 54 -30.46 0.77 -17.09
CA LEU A 54 -29.85 1.94 -16.49
C LEU A 54 -28.76 1.50 -15.52
N THR A 55 -27.51 1.72 -15.90
CA THR A 55 -26.35 1.43 -15.04
C THR A 55 -25.90 2.71 -14.34
N GLU A 56 -25.91 2.69 -13.01
CA GLU A 56 -25.36 3.75 -12.18
C GLU A 56 -23.96 3.34 -11.71
N THR A 57 -22.95 4.13 -12.06
CA THR A 57 -21.56 3.88 -11.66
C THR A 57 -21.24 4.69 -10.41
N ILE A 58 -20.93 4.00 -9.32
CA ILE A 58 -20.48 4.63 -8.07
C ILE A 58 -18.95 4.59 -8.04
N SER A 59 -18.31 5.75 -7.89
CA SER A 59 -16.86 5.85 -7.69
C SER A 59 -16.52 5.64 -6.22
N ALA A 60 -15.63 4.69 -5.92
CA ALA A 60 -15.07 4.48 -4.60
C ALA A 60 -13.54 4.54 -4.66
N THR A 61 -12.92 5.32 -3.78
CA THR A 61 -11.46 5.37 -3.63
C THR A 61 -11.04 4.41 -2.52
N GLY A 62 -10.19 3.44 -2.85
CA GLY A 62 -9.60 2.51 -1.89
C GLY A 62 -8.07 2.57 -1.92
N VAL A 63 -7.43 2.08 -0.86
CA VAL A 63 -5.98 1.91 -0.80
C VAL A 63 -5.65 0.47 -1.16
N LEU A 64 -4.70 0.28 -2.09
CA LEU A 64 -4.18 -1.04 -2.41
C LEU A 64 -3.16 -1.46 -1.35
N GLN A 65 -3.28 -2.70 -0.87
CA GLN A 65 -2.35 -3.29 0.09
C GLN A 65 -1.80 -4.61 -0.47
N PRO A 66 -0.54 -4.97 -0.14
CA PRO A 66 -0.01 -6.28 -0.48
C PRO A 66 -0.85 -7.36 0.19
N ARG A 67 -0.96 -8.52 -0.47
CA ARG A 67 -1.66 -9.68 0.10
C ARG A 67 -0.99 -10.16 1.39
N ASP A 68 0.33 -10.29 1.33
CA ASP A 68 1.17 -10.75 2.42
C ASP A 68 2.28 -9.73 2.64
N LEU A 69 2.50 -9.33 3.90
CA LEU A 69 3.57 -8.43 4.30
C LEU A 69 4.32 -9.09 5.46
N ILE A 70 5.56 -9.49 5.22
CA ILE A 70 6.39 -10.22 6.18
C ILE A 70 7.62 -9.39 6.50
N ALA A 71 7.79 -9.06 7.77
CA ALA A 71 9.01 -8.45 8.27
C ALA A 71 10.05 -9.56 8.51
N VAL A 72 11.12 -9.57 7.72
CA VAL A 72 12.22 -10.52 7.86
C VAL A 72 13.33 -9.88 8.70
N GLY A 73 13.82 -10.63 9.70
CA GLY A 73 14.90 -10.20 10.58
C GLY A 73 15.76 -11.38 11.02
N SER A 74 16.87 -11.09 11.70
CA SER A 74 17.72 -12.13 12.28
C SER A 74 17.21 -12.56 13.66
N GLU A 75 17.14 -13.87 13.89
CA GLU A 75 16.93 -14.44 15.23
C GLU A 75 18.19 -14.37 16.11
N LEU A 76 19.37 -14.35 15.48
CA LEU A 76 20.65 -14.33 16.17
C LEU A 76 21.15 -12.89 16.39
N PRO A 77 21.66 -12.56 17.58
CA PRO A 77 22.29 -11.28 17.83
C PRO A 77 23.65 -11.22 17.14
N GLY A 78 23.86 -10.19 16.31
CA GLY A 78 25.11 -10.01 15.59
C GLY A 78 25.15 -8.69 14.83
N LYS A 79 26.36 -8.23 14.50
CA LYS A 79 26.53 -7.06 13.65
C LYS A 79 26.32 -7.47 12.20
N VAL A 80 25.53 -6.70 11.44
CA VAL A 80 25.44 -6.87 9.98
C VAL A 80 26.76 -6.44 9.34
N ILE A 81 27.40 -7.36 8.63
CA ILE A 81 28.66 -7.12 7.92
C ILE A 81 28.45 -6.91 6.42
N LYS A 82 27.34 -7.41 5.87
CA LYS A 82 27.00 -7.27 4.46
C LYS A 82 25.49 -7.28 4.26
N LEU A 83 25.04 -6.45 3.32
CA LEU A 83 23.70 -6.51 2.74
C LEU A 83 23.86 -6.89 1.27
N TYR A 84 23.07 -7.84 0.80
CA TYR A 84 23.13 -8.28 -0.59
C TYR A 84 22.33 -7.33 -1.51
N PRO A 85 22.78 -7.07 -2.74
CA PRO A 85 22.10 -6.17 -3.68
C PRO A 85 20.65 -6.58 -3.98
N GLU A 86 20.39 -7.89 -3.98
CA GLU A 86 19.07 -8.46 -4.22
C GLU A 86 18.07 -8.13 -3.09
N ALA A 87 18.57 -7.77 -1.91
CA ALA A 87 17.77 -7.34 -0.76
C ALA A 87 17.57 -5.81 -0.70
N ASP A 88 17.91 -5.08 -1.77
CA ASP A 88 17.69 -3.65 -1.89
C ASP A 88 16.24 -3.32 -2.32
N PHE A 89 15.87 -2.05 -2.23
CA PHE A 89 14.52 -1.59 -2.53
C PHE A 89 14.10 -1.89 -3.97
N ASN A 90 12.85 -2.34 -4.14
CA ASN A 90 12.24 -2.76 -5.41
C ASN A 90 12.89 -3.97 -6.09
N GLN A 91 13.78 -4.70 -5.41
CA GLN A 91 14.35 -5.94 -5.95
C GLN A 91 13.46 -7.14 -5.64
N THR A 92 13.49 -8.14 -6.53
CA THR A 92 12.78 -9.40 -6.34
C THR A 92 13.74 -10.46 -5.82
N VAL A 93 13.43 -11.03 -4.66
CA VAL A 93 14.19 -12.13 -4.05
C VAL A 93 13.48 -13.46 -4.25
N LYS A 94 14.25 -14.55 -4.29
CA LYS A 94 13.73 -15.92 -4.31
C LYS A 94 13.88 -16.56 -2.94
N GLU A 95 13.14 -17.65 -2.75
CA GLU A 95 13.29 -18.47 -1.56
C GLU A 95 14.73 -19.02 -1.46
N GLY A 96 15.34 -18.84 -0.29
CA GLY A 96 16.71 -19.26 -0.02
C GLY A 96 17.79 -18.26 -0.38
N ASP A 97 17.45 -17.12 -0.99
CA ASP A 97 18.45 -16.09 -1.30
C ASP A 97 18.98 -15.43 -0.02
N PRO A 98 20.31 -15.29 0.12
CA PRO A 98 20.89 -14.62 1.28
C PRO A 98 20.60 -13.11 1.20
N LEU A 99 19.92 -12.58 2.21
CA LEU A 99 19.55 -11.16 2.26
C LEU A 99 20.63 -10.30 2.95
N LEU A 100 21.22 -10.86 4.01
CA LEU A 100 22.23 -10.21 4.82
C LEU A 100 23.23 -11.22 5.37
N GLU A 101 24.41 -10.74 5.75
CA GLU A 101 25.44 -11.54 6.41
C GLU A 101 25.75 -10.91 7.78
N LEU A 102 25.80 -11.75 8.81
CA LEU A 102 26.12 -11.37 10.19
C LEU A 102 27.55 -11.76 10.54
N ASP A 103 28.18 -11.00 11.43
CA ASP A 103 29.50 -11.34 11.97
C ASP A 103 29.45 -12.69 12.73
N PRO A 104 30.17 -13.73 12.26
CA PRO A 104 30.08 -15.07 12.84
C PRO A 104 30.98 -15.29 14.05
N ARG A 105 31.77 -14.29 14.49
CA ARG A 105 32.82 -14.47 15.52
C ARG A 105 32.32 -15.17 16.79
N ASN A 106 31.21 -14.70 17.37
CA ASN A 106 30.66 -15.28 18.59
C ASN A 106 30.25 -16.75 18.38
N SER A 107 29.53 -17.03 17.29
CA SER A 107 29.11 -18.39 16.94
C SER A 107 30.29 -19.31 16.66
N GLN A 108 31.36 -18.78 16.04
CA GLN A 108 32.58 -19.51 15.76
C GLN A 108 33.36 -19.83 17.04
N ASP A 109 33.41 -18.90 17.99
CA ASP A 109 34.03 -19.10 19.30
C ASP A 109 33.30 -20.18 20.10
N ASP A 110 31.97 -20.17 20.11
CA ASP A 110 31.17 -21.20 20.78
C ASP A 110 31.34 -22.58 20.12
N LEU A 111 31.41 -22.63 18.79
CA LEU A 111 31.73 -23.85 18.06
C LEU A 111 33.14 -24.37 18.41
N ASN A 112 34.12 -23.48 18.53
CA ASN A 112 35.48 -23.84 18.92
C ASN A 112 35.54 -24.37 20.35
N ARG A 113 34.81 -23.76 21.29
CA ARG A 113 34.68 -24.26 22.67
C ARG A 113 34.05 -25.65 22.70
N ALA A 114 32.97 -25.86 21.96
CA ALA A 114 32.30 -27.16 21.88
C ALA A 114 33.23 -28.25 21.31
N LYS A 115 34.01 -27.92 20.27
CA LYS A 115 35.02 -28.82 19.70
C LYS A 115 36.14 -29.16 20.69
N ALA A 116 36.61 -28.18 21.44
CA ALA A 116 37.64 -28.39 22.46
C ALA A 116 37.13 -29.33 23.57
N ALA A 117 35.92 -29.09 24.08
CA ALA A 117 35.27 -29.95 25.05
C ALA A 117 35.07 -31.39 24.54
N LEU A 118 34.70 -31.54 23.25
CA LEU A 118 34.59 -32.86 22.62
C LEU A 118 35.95 -33.58 22.58
N GLN A 119 37.02 -32.88 22.22
CA GLN A 119 38.37 -33.45 22.17
C GLN A 119 38.89 -33.83 23.56
N GLU A 120 38.59 -33.03 24.57
CA GLU A 120 38.88 -33.34 25.97
C GLU A 120 38.15 -34.62 26.41
N ALA A 121 36.84 -34.72 26.17
CA ALA A 121 36.06 -35.91 26.49
C ALA A 121 36.62 -37.17 25.81
N HIS A 122 36.98 -37.08 24.52
CA HIS A 122 37.65 -38.19 23.83
C HIS A 122 39.00 -38.58 24.46
N SER A 123 39.75 -37.59 24.97
CA SER A 123 41.03 -37.84 25.63
C SER A 123 40.82 -38.52 26.99
N MET A 124 39.79 -38.12 27.74
CA MET A 124 39.40 -38.78 28.98
C MET A 124 38.99 -40.24 28.77
N VAL A 125 38.20 -40.51 27.71
CA VAL A 125 37.83 -41.89 27.34
C VAL A 125 39.07 -42.72 27.02
N ARG A 126 39.99 -42.21 26.18
CA ARG A 126 41.24 -42.91 25.88
C ARG A 126 42.10 -43.16 27.12
N ALA A 127 42.18 -42.19 28.03
CA ALA A 127 42.91 -42.36 29.29
C ALA A 127 42.28 -43.43 30.18
N ALA A 128 40.95 -43.45 30.28
CA ALA A 128 40.21 -44.46 31.03
C ALA A 128 40.39 -45.87 30.42
N GLU A 129 40.35 -45.99 29.10
CA GLU A 129 40.63 -47.25 28.38
C GLU A 129 42.04 -47.76 28.66
N LYS A 130 43.05 -46.86 28.64
CA LYS A 130 44.44 -47.23 28.95
C LYS A 130 44.64 -47.61 30.40
N SER A 131 43.98 -46.93 31.33
CA SER A 131 43.98 -47.30 32.75
C SER A 131 43.36 -48.68 32.95
N ARG A 132 42.24 -48.96 32.29
CA ARG A 132 41.59 -50.28 32.31
C ARG A 132 42.51 -51.37 31.75
N GLU A 133 43.15 -51.14 30.60
CA GLU A 133 44.09 -52.09 29.98
C GLU A 133 45.25 -52.42 30.93
N ALA A 134 45.83 -51.40 31.58
CA ALA A 134 46.92 -51.59 32.54
C ALA A 134 46.46 -52.38 33.78
N ALA A 135 45.27 -52.06 34.32
CA ALA A 135 44.71 -52.79 35.45
C ALA A 135 44.47 -54.27 35.12
N GLN A 136 44.00 -54.59 33.92
CA GLN A 136 43.80 -55.96 33.45
C GLN A 136 45.13 -56.72 33.33
N LYS A 137 46.15 -56.13 32.71
CA LYS A 137 47.48 -56.75 32.61
C LYS A 137 48.11 -57.01 33.99
N ASN A 138 47.92 -56.07 34.93
CA ASN A 138 48.40 -56.24 36.30
C ASN A 138 47.67 -57.38 37.02
N LEU A 139 46.36 -57.53 36.80
CA LEU A 139 45.57 -58.64 37.35
C LEU A 139 46.05 -59.99 36.79
N GLU A 140 46.24 -60.08 35.47
CA GLU A 140 46.73 -61.28 34.79
C GLU A 140 48.12 -61.70 35.30
N LEU A 141 49.05 -60.74 35.40
CA LEU A 141 50.38 -61.00 35.96
C LEU A 141 50.30 -61.52 37.39
N LYS A 142 49.46 -60.91 38.24
CA LYS A 142 49.26 -61.39 39.62
C LYS A 142 48.74 -62.83 39.65
N GLN A 143 47.78 -63.17 38.80
CA GLN A 143 47.23 -64.53 38.69
C GLN A 143 48.29 -65.55 38.25
N ASP A 144 49.12 -65.21 37.25
CA ASP A 144 50.21 -66.07 36.76
C ASP A 144 51.29 -66.30 37.84
N LEU A 145 51.67 -65.27 38.59
CA LEU A 145 52.62 -65.40 39.70
C LEU A 145 52.08 -66.30 40.83
N LEU A 146 50.79 -66.16 41.16
CA LEU A 146 50.13 -67.04 42.12
C LEU A 146 50.09 -68.49 41.62
N ALA A 147 49.80 -68.72 40.34
CA ALA A 147 49.79 -70.05 39.74
C ALA A 147 51.17 -70.72 39.72
N LYS A 148 52.25 -69.94 39.57
CA LYS A 148 53.65 -70.41 39.62
C LYS A 148 54.17 -70.63 41.04
N GLY A 149 53.38 -70.35 42.08
CA GLY A 149 53.77 -70.52 43.48
C GLY A 149 54.77 -69.48 43.98
N ILE A 150 54.96 -68.39 43.24
CA ILE A 150 55.90 -67.30 43.56
C ILE A 150 55.06 -66.10 44.02
N GLY A 151 54.53 -66.13 45.26
CA GLY A 151 53.77 -65.00 45.80
C GLY A 151 53.15 -65.25 47.18
N TYR A 152 53.31 -64.29 48.11
CA TYR A 152 52.70 -64.31 49.45
C TYR A 152 51.21 -63.95 49.38
N LYS A 153 50.34 -64.83 49.89
CA LYS A 153 48.86 -64.72 49.94
C LYS A 153 48.32 -63.63 50.89
N LYS A 154 48.98 -62.48 51.03
CA LYS A 154 48.60 -61.48 52.06
C LYS A 154 47.70 -60.34 51.56
N ASP A 155 47.51 -60.19 50.25
CA ASP A 155 46.81 -59.02 49.69
C ASP A 155 45.45 -59.34 49.05
N GLU A 156 44.86 -60.51 49.32
CA GLU A 156 43.53 -60.89 48.77
C GLU A 156 42.32 -60.33 49.53
N GLU A 157 42.51 -59.66 50.67
CA GLU A 157 41.40 -59.01 51.40
C GLU A 157 41.81 -57.63 51.89
N GLN A 158 41.50 -56.57 51.13
CA GLN A 158 40.93 -55.28 51.57
C GLN A 158 40.33 -54.53 50.38
#